data_AF-A0A377KJR7-F1
#
_entry.id   AF-A0A377KJR7-F1
#
_cell.length_a   1.000
_cell.length_b   1.000
_cell.length_c   1.000
_cell.angle_alpha   90.00
_cell.angle_beta   90.00
_cell.angle_gamma   90.00
#
_symmetry.space_group_name_H-M   'P 1'
#
loop_
_entity.id
_entity.type
_entity.pdbx_description
1 polymer ?
#
loop_
_entity_poly.entity_id
_entity_poly.type
_entity_poly.pdbx_seq_one_letter_code
_entity_poly.pdbx_strand_id
1 'polypeptide(L)' 'MKISEAINNILMQLNKKAESMNDQLILSTPDSVEVYADHDRFIQIMVNIIQNAIQFTENGEIKIAIKETDSDVFRLYTF' A
#
# COMPACT_ATOMS: atom_id res chain seq x y z
N MET A 1 -2.47 -16.30 1.94
CA MET A 1 -1.61 -15.40 2.76
C MET A 1 -2.44 -14.19 3.17
N LYS A 2 -2.21 -13.63 4.37
CA LYS A 2 -2.83 -12.37 4.77
C LYS A 2 -2.13 -11.20 4.06
N ILE A 3 -2.78 -10.62 3.07
CA ILE A 3 -2.22 -9.51 2.27
C ILE A 3 -1.96 -8.25 3.12
N SER A 4 -2.74 -8.09 4.19
CA SER A 4 -2.58 -7.01 5.17
C SER A 4 -1.22 -7.05 5.86
N GLU A 5 -0.68 -8.23 6.14
CA GLU A 5 0.64 -8.40 6.75
C GLU A 5 1.76 -8.00 5.77
N ALA A 6 1.68 -8.43 4.52
CA ALA A 6 2.61 -8.04 3.46
C ALA A 6 2.69 -6.52 3.30
N ILE A 7 1.53 -5.86 3.21
CA ILE A 7 1.49 -4.41 3.03
C ILE A 7 1.98 -3.69 4.28
N ASN A 8 1.61 -4.13 5.49
CA ASN A 8 2.15 -3.55 6.72
C ASN A 8 3.69 -3.63 6.75
N ASN A 9 4.27 -4.74 6.33
CA ASN A 9 5.73 -4.89 6.24
C ASN A 9 6.35 -3.91 5.24
N ILE A 10 5.70 -3.66 4.11
CA ILE A 10 6.16 -2.65 3.13
C ILE A 10 6.07 -1.24 3.72
N LEU A 11 4.93 -0.90 4.35
CA LEU A 11 4.72 0.43 4.93
C LEU A 11 5.74 0.71 6.05
N MET A 12 6.01 -0.26 6.93
CA MET A 12 7.05 -0.13 7.95
C MET A 12 8.43 0.14 7.35
N GLN A 13 8.79 -0.50 6.24
CA GLN A 13 10.07 -0.26 5.55
C GLN A 13 10.15 1.13 4.91
N LEU A 14 9.04 1.64 4.39
CA LEU A 14 8.99 2.93 3.69
C LEU A 14 8.67 4.11 4.62
N ASN A 15 8.30 3.86 5.88
CA ASN A 15 7.87 4.90 6.82
C ASN A 15 8.93 5.99 7.02
N LYS A 16 10.20 5.62 7.16
CA LYS A 16 11.30 6.61 7.30
C LYS A 16 11.41 7.56 6.10
N LYS A 17 11.10 7.06 4.90
CA LYS A 17 11.14 7.87 3.67
C LYS A 17 9.94 8.82 3.64
N ALA A 18 8.75 8.34 3.99
CA ALA A 18 7.57 9.18 4.12
C ALA A 18 7.77 10.28 5.18
N GLU A 19 8.29 9.92 6.36
CA GLU A 19 8.62 10.88 7.42
C GLU A 19 9.61 11.96 6.95
N SER A 20 10.59 11.62 6.11
CA SER A 20 11.53 12.61 5.56
C SER A 20 10.89 13.62 4.60
N MET A 21 9.75 13.25 3.99
CA MET A 21 8.91 14.13 3.17
C MET A 21 7.77 14.76 3.99
N ASN A 22 7.74 14.50 5.30
CA ASN A 22 6.69 14.90 6.23
C ASN A 22 5.30 14.31 5.86
N ASP A 23 5.29 13.14 5.22
CA ASP A 23 4.09 12.44 4.80
C ASP A 23 3.61 11.41 5.83
N GLN A 24 2.32 11.13 5.81
CA GLN A 24 1.69 10.08 6.62
C GLN A 24 1.22 8.91 5.74
N LEU A 25 1.63 7.69 6.08
CA LEU A 25 1.16 6.47 5.42
C LEU A 25 0.00 5.86 6.21
N ILE A 26 -1.14 5.66 5.56
CA ILE A 26 -2.36 5.15 6.18
C ILE A 26 -2.83 3.89 5.46
N LEU A 27 -2.95 2.78 6.17
CA LEU A 27 -3.51 1.53 5.65
C LEU A 27 -4.97 1.37 6.06
N SER A 28 -5.84 1.13 5.08
CA SER A 28 -7.22 0.69 5.26
C SER A 28 -7.39 -0.67 4.60
N THR A 29 -7.64 -1.71 5.39
CA THR A 29 -7.83 -3.07 4.89
C THR A 29 -8.92 -3.77 5.69
N PRO A 30 -9.73 -4.64 5.07
CA PRO A 30 -10.55 -5.59 5.80
C PRO A 30 -9.67 -6.54 6.62
N ASP A 31 -10.23 -7.07 7.71
CA ASP A 31 -9.51 -7.92 8.67
C ASP A 31 -8.98 -9.23 8.05
N SER A 32 -9.61 -9.70 6.98
CA SER A 32 -9.28 -10.96 6.32
C SER A 32 -9.49 -10.90 4.81
N VAL A 33 -8.50 -10.38 4.08
CA VAL A 33 -8.40 -10.61 2.64
C VAL A 33 -7.32 -11.66 2.40
N GLU A 34 -7.73 -12.84 1.95
CA GLU A 34 -6.81 -13.87 1.50
C GLU A 34 -6.64 -13.77 -0.01
N VAL A 35 -5.42 -13.50 -0.45
CA VAL A 35 -5.09 -13.40 -1.87
C VAL A 35 -4.25 -14.62 -2.28
N TYR A 36 -4.65 -15.25 -3.38
CA TYR A 36 -3.86 -16.25 -4.10
C TYR A 36 -3.18 -15.57 -5.29
N ALA A 37 -2.06 -14.90 -5.04
CA ALA A 37 -1.27 -14.24 -6.08
C ALA A 37 0.21 -14.60 -5.93
N ASP A 38 0.98 -14.34 -7.00
CA ASP A 38 2.44 -14.37 -6.94
C ASP A 38 2.91 -13.28 -5.95
N HIS A 39 3.41 -13.73 -4.81
CA HIS A 39 3.79 -12.90 -3.68
C HIS A 39 4.88 -11.90 -4.06
N ASP A 40 5.95 -12.37 -4.69
CA ASP A 40 7.12 -11.53 -4.96
C ASP A 40 6.77 -10.46 -5.99
N ARG A 41 5.97 -10.84 -6.98
CA ARG A 41 5.46 -9.88 -7.97
C ARG A 41 4.55 -8.83 -7.34
N PHE A 42 3.69 -9.23 -6.41
CA PHE A 42 2.82 -8.31 -5.68
C PHE A 42 3.61 -7.31 -4.85
N ILE A 43 4.57 -7.79 -4.04
CA ILE A 43 5.42 -6.93 -3.20
C ILE A 43 6.16 -5.91 -4.07
N GLN A 44 6.76 -6.36 -5.18
CA GLN A 44 7.50 -5.48 -6.09
C GLN A 44 6.62 -4.36 -6.64
N ILE A 45 5.40 -4.68 -7.09
CA ILE A 45 4.46 -3.70 -7.62
C ILE A 45 4.08 -2.68 -6.53
N MET A 46 3.73 -3.15 -5.34
CA MET A 46 3.33 -2.28 -4.22
C MET A 46 4.45 -1.34 -3.78
N VAL A 47 5.68 -1.85 -3.66
CA VAL A 47 6.85 -1.03 -3.32
C VAL A 47 7.03 0.11 -4.33
N ASN A 48 6.96 -0.19 -5.63
CA ASN A 48 7.12 0.83 -6.68
C ASN A 48 6.02 1.90 -6.62
N ILE A 49 4.76 1.49 -6.44
CA ILE A 49 3.63 2.43 -6.37
C ILE A 49 3.76 3.32 -5.13
N ILE A 50 4.04 2.75 -3.95
CA ILE A 50 4.15 3.53 -2.71
C ILE A 50 5.37 4.46 -2.76
N GLN A 51 6.49 4.01 -3.32
CA GLN A 51 7.66 4.87 -3.50
C GLN A 51 7.37 6.05 -4.42
N ASN A 52 6.62 5.84 -5.50
CA ASN A 52 6.17 6.92 -6.36
C ASN A 52 5.25 7.88 -5.59
N ALA A 53 4.29 7.37 -4.82
CA ALA A 53 3.41 8.20 -4.01
C ALA A 53 4.21 9.11 -3.04
N ILE A 54 5.20 8.56 -2.33
CA ILE A 54 6.09 9.34 -1.45
C ILE A 54 6.94 10.35 -2.23
N GLN A 55 7.37 10.03 -3.45
CA GLN A 55 8.15 10.94 -4.27
C GLN A 55 7.34 12.16 -4.75
N PHE A 56 6.04 11.98 -4.95
CA PHE A 56 5.14 13.01 -5.49
C PHE A 56 4.24 13.65 -4.44
N THR A 57 4.41 13.29 -3.16
CA THR A 57 3.72 13.90 -2.01
C THR A 57 4.76 14.57 -1.12
N GLU A 58 4.39 15.69 -0.51
CA GLU A 58 5.20 16.36 0.51
C GLU A 58 4.25 17.06 1.48
N ASN A 59 4.46 16.86 2.78
CA ASN A 59 3.55 17.33 3.83
C ASN A 59 2.10 16.83 3.66
N GLY A 60 1.91 15.58 3.20
CA GLY A 60 0.59 15.05 2.84
C GLY A 60 0.23 13.70 3.47
N GLU A 61 -0.86 13.11 2.97
CA GLU A 61 -1.34 11.79 3.39
C GLU A 61 -1.39 10.85 2.19
N ILE A 62 -0.83 9.65 2.33
CA ILE A 62 -0.89 8.59 1.33
C ILE A 62 -1.73 7.45 1.92
N LYS A 63 -2.90 7.21 1.32
CA LYS A 63 -3.88 6.20 1.77
C LYS A 63 -3.84 4.97 0.89
N ILE A 64 -3.56 3.82 1.48
CA ILE A 64 -3.57 2.52 0.83
C ILE A 64 -4.85 1.80 1.26
N ALA A 65 -5.73 1.51 0.30
CA ALA A 65 -6.98 0.79 0.56
C ALA A 65 -7.00 -0.54 -0.18
N ILE A 66 -7.31 -1.62 0.53
CA ILE A 66 -7.58 -2.94 -0.06
C ILE A 66 -9.08 -3.17 0.04
N LYS A 67 -9.68 -3.66 -1.02
CA LYS A 67 -11.08 -4.05 -1.01
C LYS A 67 -11.21 -5.34 -1.79
N GLU A 68 -11.86 -6.32 -1.17
CA GLU A 68 -12.34 -7.49 -1.90
C GLU A 68 -13.53 -7.05 -2.77
N THR A 69 -13.46 -7.36 -4.05
CA THR A 69 -14.51 -7.07 -5.02
C THR A 69 -14.86 -8.37 -5.72
N ASP A 70 -16.15 -8.61 -5.99
CA ASP A 70 -16.65 -9.75 -6.77
C ASP A 70 -16.17 -9.75 -8.25
N SER A 71 -15.20 -8.92 -8.58
CA SER A 71 -14.59 -8.75 -9.90
C SER A 71 -13.13 -8.39 -9.67
N ASP A 72 -12.22 -9.01 -10.41
CA ASP A 72 -10.75 -8.82 -10.33
C ASP A 72 -10.30 -7.39 -10.69
N VAL A 73 -10.69 -6.38 -9.90
CA VAL A 73 -10.43 -4.97 -10.20
C VAL A 73 -10.00 -4.22 -8.95
N PHE A 74 -8.69 -4.12 -8.76
CA PHE A 74 -8.08 -3.17 -7.82
C PHE A 74 -8.23 -1.75 -8.38
N ARG A 75 -8.95 -0.87 -7.65
CA ARG A 75 -9.00 0.59 -7.94
C ARG A 75 -8.27 1.36 -6.84
N LEU A 76 -7.22 2.06 -7.21
CA LEU A 76 -6.52 3.03 -6.37
C LEU A 76 -7.15 4.42 -6.58
N TYR A 77 -7.51 5.12 -5.52
CA TYR A 77 -7.93 6.52 -5.56
C TYR A 77 -6.86 7.40 -4.90
N THR A 78 -6.58 8.56 -5.49
CA THR A 78 -5.74 9.62 -4.91
C THR A 78 -6.61 10.85 -4.68
N PHE A 79 -6.54 11.45 -3.48
CA PHE A 79 -7.11 12.76 -3.17
C PHE A 79 -6.01 13.81 -3.16
#